data_AF-A0A925JQF6-F1
#
_entry.id   AF-A0A925JQF6-F1
#
_cell.length_a   1.000
_cell.length_b   1.000
_cell.length_c   1.000
_cell.angle_alpha   90.00
_cell.angle_beta   90.00
_cell.angle_gamma   90.00
#
_symmetry.space_group_name_H-M   'P 1'
#
loop_
_entity.id
_entity.type
_entity.pdbx_description
1 polymer ?
#
loop_
_entity_poly.entity_id
_entity_poly.type
_entity_poly.pdbx_seq_one_letter_code
_entity_poly.pdbx_strand_id
1 'polypeptide(L)'
;MRLLLISLTVWITLSEISLAQTRPKSLFLFEQQIQQACQQLRIPGTTAAVARGDSIIWLKSFGQADVKRDTPTDALTSYHVASLTKTFAGIVMMRLVEAGKLRLDDPVTNYTNQLPAGIQVKHLLTHTSEGTPGNQYSYNGYRFHFLDEVILKASGRSFTHWAQKWIIDPLGLASTVPNVSLQEYYDYRQENPPWLKRFDQAFAHLAKPYRLNDKEGIEESFYEPYAGVSAGIISTVGDLVRYSAALDADKLLSPALRQQMYTPFRTNDGRTTPYGYGWFIQEFQQKRLLWHYGQDRSNSALLMKVPDQGLTFVILANSIHLSLPFGLGTGDVTQSPFAQAFLQYVAFPDQLTTSVKWNEDQNTLQEQLVALQNKPNFDFYVNCLLAQAAIAGERKDSVRLGVLYNLHYQLKGNRLPSSKEAIASLDKIGNNQDRTQRFTLPQSTKLRVVTVGEISPTNHQTWDWGWIEDEAGKKIWEMTWTNSRAAGREAKIRSVDTTLVLSKGDYRLRYKSDDGYSYQGWGNLPPDIPLYGIALFKP
;
A
#
# COMPACT_ATOMS: atom_id res chain seq x y z
N MET A 1 30.40 36.81 -72.77
CA MET A 1 30.18 37.43 -71.43
C MET A 1 29.83 36.30 -70.48
N ARG A 2 30.64 36.11 -69.41
CA ARG A 2 30.78 34.86 -68.65
C ARG A 2 29.61 34.56 -67.70
N LEU A 3 29.21 33.30 -67.64
CA LEU A 3 28.43 32.68 -66.57
C LEU A 3 29.24 32.63 -65.26
N LEU A 4 28.59 32.88 -64.13
CA LEU A 4 29.13 32.61 -62.79
C LEU A 4 28.11 31.75 -62.03
N LEU A 5 28.46 30.48 -61.83
CA LEU A 5 27.85 29.55 -60.89
C LEU A 5 28.31 29.91 -59.47
N ILE A 6 27.37 30.09 -58.55
CA ILE A 6 27.64 30.14 -57.11
C ILE A 6 27.11 28.83 -56.52
N SER A 7 28.02 27.93 -56.14
CA SER A 7 27.69 26.72 -55.38
C SER A 7 27.53 27.10 -53.91
N LEU A 8 26.30 26.99 -53.37
CA LEU A 8 26.05 27.13 -51.94
C LEU A 8 26.25 25.76 -51.28
N THR A 9 27.42 25.52 -50.70
CA THR A 9 27.69 24.31 -49.91
C THR A 9 27.13 24.52 -48.50
N VAL A 10 25.98 23.92 -48.21
CA VAL A 10 25.43 23.90 -46.84
C VAL A 10 26.21 22.86 -46.03
N TRP A 11 27.08 23.32 -45.14
CA TRP A 11 27.69 22.49 -44.10
C TRP A 11 26.67 22.30 -42.98
N ILE A 12 25.88 21.23 -43.04
CA ILE A 12 25.09 20.78 -41.89
C ILE A 12 26.07 20.09 -40.95
N THR A 13 26.34 20.70 -39.80
CA THR A 13 27.09 20.08 -38.70
C THR A 13 26.33 18.86 -38.18
N LEU A 14 26.89 17.67 -38.40
CA LEU A 14 26.41 16.35 -37.93
C LEU A 14 26.40 16.20 -36.39
N SER A 15 26.55 17.27 -35.62
CA SER A 15 26.61 17.26 -34.15
C SER A 15 25.25 17.39 -33.47
N GLU A 16 24.18 17.82 -34.15
CA GLU A 16 22.85 17.96 -33.54
C GLU A 16 21.96 16.72 -33.66
N ILE A 17 22.35 15.71 -34.46
CA ILE A 17 21.54 14.50 -34.67
C ILE A 17 21.77 13.43 -33.57
N SER A 18 22.74 13.62 -32.66
CA SER A 18 23.13 12.59 -31.67
C SER A 18 22.67 12.85 -30.21
N LEU A 19 21.86 13.89 -29.94
CA LEU A 19 21.36 14.20 -28.58
C LEU A 19 19.88 13.93 -28.35
N ALA A 20 19.15 13.45 -29.35
CA ALA A 20 17.90 12.72 -29.12
C ALA A 20 18.24 11.30 -28.66
N GLN A 21 18.72 11.14 -27.42
CA GLN A 21 18.64 9.85 -26.76
C GLN A 21 17.15 9.47 -26.73
N THR A 22 16.76 8.58 -27.63
CA THR A 22 15.42 8.01 -27.69
C THR A 22 15.06 7.54 -26.29
N ARG A 23 14.00 8.13 -25.70
CA ARG A 23 13.49 7.64 -24.42
C ARG A 23 13.34 6.12 -24.52
N PRO A 24 13.86 5.33 -23.56
CA PRO A 24 13.64 3.89 -23.57
C PRO A 24 12.15 3.60 -23.79
N LYS A 25 11.82 2.73 -24.74
CA LYS A 25 10.43 2.34 -25.06
C LYS A 25 9.63 2.00 -23.79
N SER A 26 10.30 1.45 -22.79
CA SER A 26 9.72 1.12 -21.49
C SER A 26 9.23 2.34 -20.71
N LEU A 27 9.98 3.45 -20.65
CA LEU A 27 9.54 4.69 -19.99
C LEU A 27 8.35 5.34 -20.71
N PHE A 28 8.27 5.21 -22.03
CA PHE A 28 7.09 5.67 -22.79
C PHE A 28 5.84 4.85 -22.43
N LEU A 29 5.96 3.51 -22.40
CA LEU A 29 4.86 2.63 -21.99
C LEU A 29 4.45 2.88 -20.53
N PHE A 30 5.42 3.10 -19.64
CA PHE A 30 5.18 3.50 -18.26
C PHE A 30 4.32 4.77 -18.18
N GLU A 31 4.72 5.83 -18.88
CA GLU A 31 3.97 7.09 -18.92
C GLU A 31 2.52 6.89 -19.40
N GLN A 32 2.33 6.10 -20.46
CA GLN A 32 0.99 5.77 -20.96
C GLN A 32 0.13 5.04 -19.92
N GLN A 33 0.70 4.07 -19.18
CA GLN A 33 -0.04 3.34 -18.15
C GLN A 33 -0.39 4.23 -16.95
N ILE A 34 0.51 5.10 -16.52
CA ILE A 34 0.22 6.08 -15.46
C ILE A 34 -0.91 7.02 -15.90
N GLN A 35 -0.82 7.58 -17.11
CA GLN A 35 -1.84 8.48 -17.64
C GLN A 35 -3.20 7.78 -17.76
N GLN A 36 -3.24 6.55 -18.29
CA GLN A 36 -4.45 5.77 -18.42
C GLN A 36 -5.09 5.49 -17.05
N ALA A 37 -4.30 5.07 -16.06
CA ALA A 37 -4.81 4.82 -14.71
C ALA A 37 -5.38 6.10 -14.08
N CYS A 38 -4.69 7.25 -14.24
CA CYS A 38 -5.19 8.54 -13.74
C CYS A 38 -6.53 8.92 -14.37
N GLN A 39 -6.69 8.70 -15.69
CA GLN A 39 -7.94 8.97 -16.40
C GLN A 39 -9.06 8.04 -15.95
N GLN A 40 -8.79 6.73 -15.85
CA GLN A 40 -9.78 5.74 -15.42
C GLN A 40 -10.27 6.00 -13.98
N LEU A 41 -9.39 6.50 -13.12
CA LEU A 41 -9.67 6.86 -11.73
C LEU A 41 -10.13 8.30 -11.55
N ARG A 42 -10.23 9.09 -12.63
CA ARG A 42 -10.64 10.51 -12.62
C ARG A 42 -9.85 11.35 -11.62
N ILE A 43 -8.54 11.14 -11.54
CA ILE A 43 -7.65 11.90 -10.67
C ILE A 43 -7.57 13.34 -11.20
N PRO A 44 -7.99 14.37 -10.42
CA PRO A 44 -8.03 15.75 -10.92
C PRO A 44 -6.65 16.31 -11.22
N GLY A 45 -5.67 16.07 -10.35
CA GLY A 45 -4.29 16.49 -10.51
C GLY A 45 -3.32 15.55 -9.82
N THR A 46 -2.21 15.23 -10.50
CA THR A 46 -1.14 14.42 -9.94
C THR A 46 0.22 14.81 -10.50
N THR A 47 1.26 14.64 -9.69
CA THR A 47 2.66 14.71 -10.12
C THR A 47 3.37 13.43 -9.70
N ALA A 48 4.19 12.89 -10.59
CA ALA A 48 4.90 11.63 -10.41
C ALA A 48 6.36 11.74 -10.88
N ALA A 49 7.25 11.02 -10.20
CA ALA A 49 8.67 10.96 -10.55
C ALA A 49 9.24 9.55 -10.35
N VAL A 50 10.18 9.18 -11.21
CA VAL A 50 11.07 8.04 -11.04
C VAL A 50 12.49 8.58 -10.94
N ALA A 51 13.23 8.11 -9.94
CA ALA A 51 14.62 8.44 -9.74
C ALA A 51 15.49 7.19 -9.66
N ARG A 52 16.76 7.36 -10.05
CA ARG A 52 17.84 6.41 -9.78
C ARG A 52 18.88 7.13 -8.92
N GLY A 53 19.05 6.69 -7.67
CA GLY A 53 19.79 7.46 -6.68
C GLY A 53 19.11 8.81 -6.42
N ASP A 54 19.87 9.90 -6.52
CA ASP A 54 19.39 11.28 -6.38
C ASP A 54 18.91 11.91 -7.71
N SER A 55 19.04 11.17 -8.82
CA SER A 55 18.80 11.68 -10.16
C SER A 55 17.42 11.27 -10.67
N ILE A 56 16.57 12.27 -10.94
CA ILE A 56 15.25 12.05 -11.55
C ILE A 56 15.44 11.67 -13.02
N ILE A 57 14.99 10.48 -13.40
CA ILE A 57 15.08 9.94 -14.76
C ILE A 57 13.75 10.05 -15.53
N TRP A 58 12.65 10.30 -14.82
CA TRP A 58 11.34 10.59 -15.40
C TRP A 58 10.53 11.45 -14.42
N LEU A 59 9.88 12.50 -14.90
CA LEU A 59 8.98 13.36 -14.14
C LEU A 59 7.83 13.78 -15.05
N LYS A 60 6.60 13.58 -14.58
CA LYS A 60 5.39 14.01 -15.28
C LYS A 60 4.32 14.48 -14.31
N SER A 61 3.51 15.40 -14.80
CA SER A 61 2.34 15.94 -14.13
C SER A 61 1.14 15.78 -15.05
N PHE A 62 -0.02 15.48 -14.48
CA PHE A 62 -1.27 15.27 -15.21
C PHE A 62 -2.39 16.00 -14.49
N GLY A 63 -3.26 16.68 -15.26
CA GLY A 63 -4.42 17.37 -14.71
C GLY A 63 -4.09 18.68 -13.99
N GLN A 64 -4.99 19.12 -13.11
CA GLN A 64 -5.03 20.45 -12.52
C GLN A 64 -4.73 20.43 -11.02
N ALA A 65 -3.84 21.33 -10.58
CA ALA A 65 -3.63 21.64 -9.17
C ALA A 65 -4.82 22.43 -8.60
N ASP A 66 -5.47 23.27 -9.40
CA ASP A 66 -6.74 23.94 -9.07
C ASP A 66 -7.68 23.91 -10.28
N VAL A 67 -8.71 23.08 -10.20
CA VAL A 67 -9.73 22.87 -11.24
C VAL A 67 -10.55 24.14 -11.50
N LYS A 68 -10.85 24.94 -10.47
CA LYS A 68 -11.67 26.15 -10.62
C LYS A 68 -10.90 27.26 -11.33
N ARG A 69 -9.58 27.29 -11.15
CA ARG A 69 -8.68 28.28 -11.77
C ARG A 69 -7.98 27.77 -13.02
N ASP A 70 -8.27 26.56 -13.48
CA ASP A 70 -7.57 25.90 -14.58
C ASP A 70 -6.03 25.92 -14.40
N THR A 71 -5.58 25.79 -13.14
CA THR A 71 -4.15 25.79 -12.83
C THR A 71 -3.59 24.39 -13.05
N PRO A 72 -2.67 24.16 -14.01
CA PRO A 72 -2.11 22.84 -14.26
C PRO A 72 -1.23 22.38 -13.10
N THR A 73 -1.12 21.07 -12.94
CA THR A 73 -0.07 20.48 -12.10
C THR A 73 1.30 20.60 -12.79
N ASP A 74 2.34 20.72 -11.98
CA ASP A 74 3.73 20.82 -12.41
C ASP A 74 4.69 20.14 -11.41
N ALA A 75 6.00 20.28 -11.66
CA ALA A 75 7.06 19.71 -10.83
C ALA A 75 7.15 20.31 -9.41
N LEU A 76 6.62 21.53 -9.22
CA LEU A 76 6.66 22.27 -7.95
C LEU A 76 5.39 22.10 -7.13
N THR A 77 4.32 21.58 -7.75
CA THR A 77 3.04 21.34 -7.10
C THR A 77 3.24 20.47 -5.87
N SER A 78 2.83 21.00 -4.72
CA SER A 78 2.93 20.32 -3.43
C SER A 78 1.59 19.69 -3.05
N TYR A 79 1.66 18.63 -2.26
CA TYR A 79 0.50 17.82 -1.87
C TYR A 79 0.62 17.44 -0.40
N HIS A 80 -0.52 17.26 0.28
CA HIS A 80 -0.54 16.50 1.52
C HIS A 80 -0.17 15.05 1.20
N VAL A 81 0.85 14.52 1.88
CA VAL A 81 1.32 13.13 1.67
C VAL A 81 0.65 12.14 2.62
N ALA A 82 -0.25 12.63 3.48
CA ALA A 82 -1.03 11.84 4.43
C ALA A 82 -0.16 10.81 5.17
N SER A 83 -0.57 9.54 5.20
CA SER A 83 0.13 8.45 5.90
C SER A 83 1.56 8.17 5.45
N LEU A 84 2.03 8.67 4.31
CA LEU A 84 3.46 8.57 3.94
C LEU A 84 4.37 9.25 4.97
N THR A 85 3.82 10.20 5.75
CA THR A 85 4.43 10.81 6.93
C THR A 85 5.00 9.79 7.93
N LYS A 86 4.43 8.57 8.02
CA LYS A 86 4.94 7.51 8.92
C LYS A 86 6.38 7.12 8.62
N THR A 87 6.84 7.29 7.39
CA THR A 87 8.25 7.06 7.03
C THR A 87 9.18 8.06 7.72
N PHE A 88 8.75 9.32 7.90
CA PHE A 88 9.45 10.34 8.67
C PHE A 88 9.38 10.03 10.17
N ALA A 89 8.23 9.58 10.66
CA ALA A 89 8.06 9.17 12.06
C ALA A 89 9.00 8.01 12.43
N GLY A 90 9.17 7.02 11.54
CA GLY A 90 10.14 5.93 11.71
C GLY A 90 11.56 6.46 11.96
N ILE A 91 12.01 7.44 11.17
CA ILE A 91 13.34 8.06 11.36
C ILE A 91 13.42 8.80 12.69
N VAL A 92 12.44 9.64 13.01
CA VAL A 92 12.43 10.41 14.28
C VAL A 92 12.48 9.47 15.48
N MET A 93 11.69 8.39 15.47
CA MET A 93 11.68 7.39 16.54
C MET A 93 13.03 6.68 16.67
N MET A 94 13.63 6.26 15.55
CA MET A 94 14.94 5.60 15.57
C MET A 94 16.07 6.53 16.00
N ARG A 95 16.00 7.83 15.68
CA ARG A 95 16.93 8.85 16.21
C ARG A 95 16.77 9.05 17.71
N LEU A 96 15.54 9.00 18.24
CA LEU A 96 15.31 9.07 19.69
C LEU A 96 15.83 7.83 20.42
N VAL A 97 15.71 6.65 19.81
CA VAL A 97 16.33 5.41 20.31
C VAL A 97 17.86 5.54 20.33
N GLU A 98 18.45 6.02 19.23
CA GLU A 98 19.90 6.27 19.13
C GLU A 98 20.40 7.24 20.21
N ALA A 99 19.63 8.30 20.47
CA ALA A 99 19.93 9.30 21.50
C ALA A 99 19.62 8.83 22.94
N GLY A 100 19.18 7.58 23.14
CA GLY A 100 18.84 7.03 24.45
C GLY A 100 17.65 7.70 25.14
N LYS A 101 16.76 8.36 24.37
CA LYS A 101 15.60 9.09 24.90
C LYS A 101 14.38 8.19 25.16
N LEU A 102 14.29 7.08 24.45
CA LEU A 102 13.28 6.05 24.66
C LEU A 102 13.83 4.68 24.23
N ARG A 103 13.21 3.60 24.70
CA ARG A 103 13.42 2.26 24.15
C ARG A 103 12.16 1.75 23.46
N LEU A 104 12.35 0.90 22.46
CA LEU A 104 11.25 0.31 21.68
C LEU A 104 10.37 -0.65 22.50
N ASP A 105 10.91 -1.22 23.56
CA ASP A 105 10.23 -2.11 24.50
C ASP A 105 9.65 -1.38 25.73
N ASP A 106 9.80 -0.06 25.81
CA ASP A 106 9.18 0.71 26.88
C ASP A 106 7.65 0.52 26.83
N PRO A 107 7.00 0.32 27.99
CA PRO A 107 5.55 0.37 28.08
C PRO A 107 5.04 1.74 27.62
N VAL A 108 4.03 1.74 26.74
CA VAL A 108 3.40 2.99 26.27
C VAL A 108 2.77 3.76 27.42
N THR A 109 2.37 3.08 28.50
CA THR A 109 1.86 3.69 29.74
C THR A 109 2.85 4.61 30.45
N ASN A 110 4.15 4.52 30.15
CA ASN A 110 5.13 5.50 30.62
C ASN A 110 4.90 6.89 29.98
N TYR A 111 4.24 6.91 28.82
CA TYR A 111 4.03 8.11 28.01
C TYR A 111 2.55 8.49 27.88
N THR A 112 1.60 7.55 27.90
CA THR A 112 0.17 7.89 27.79
C THR A 112 -0.72 6.85 28.46
N ASN A 113 -1.80 7.31 29.10
CA ASN A 113 -2.78 6.45 29.78
C ASN A 113 -4.03 6.17 28.92
N GLN A 114 -4.01 6.57 27.64
CA GLN A 114 -5.14 6.42 26.72
C GLN A 114 -5.24 5.03 26.08
N LEU A 115 -4.27 4.16 26.32
CA LEU A 115 -4.21 2.80 25.77
C LEU A 115 -4.12 1.76 26.89
N PRO A 116 -4.61 0.52 26.67
CA PRO A 116 -4.47 -0.56 27.63
C PRO A 116 -3.00 -0.86 27.99
N ALA A 117 -2.79 -1.39 29.19
CA ALA A 117 -1.47 -1.87 29.63
C ALA A 117 -0.95 -3.02 28.74
N GLY A 118 0.36 -3.26 28.79
CA GLY A 118 1.03 -4.33 28.02
C GLY A 118 1.42 -3.97 26.58
N ILE A 119 1.01 -2.79 26.08
CA ILE A 119 1.46 -2.27 24.80
C ILE A 119 2.84 -1.62 24.97
N GLN A 120 3.79 -2.00 24.12
CA GLN A 120 5.12 -1.38 24.03
C GLN A 120 5.19 -0.44 22.83
N VAL A 121 6.12 0.52 22.85
CA VAL A 121 6.31 1.51 21.77
C VAL A 121 6.42 0.84 20.39
N LYS A 122 7.17 -0.26 20.28
CA LYS A 122 7.30 -1.03 19.04
C LYS A 122 5.96 -1.51 18.49
N HIS A 123 5.01 -1.90 19.35
CA HIS A 123 3.70 -2.40 18.90
C HIS A 123 2.88 -1.32 18.20
N LEU A 124 3.05 -0.04 18.55
CA LEU A 124 2.44 1.07 17.81
C LEU A 124 3.14 1.26 16.45
N LEU A 125 4.47 1.27 16.45
CA LEU A 125 5.29 1.43 15.24
C LEU A 125 5.06 0.35 14.19
N THR A 126 4.73 -0.87 14.63
CA THR A 126 4.58 -2.05 13.77
C THR A 126 3.12 -2.43 13.53
N HIS A 127 2.16 -1.59 13.94
CA HIS A 127 0.74 -1.87 13.80
C HIS A 127 0.30 -3.20 14.44
N THR A 128 0.89 -3.55 15.58
CA THR A 128 0.64 -4.80 16.29
C THR A 128 0.17 -4.59 17.74
N SER A 129 -0.52 -3.48 18.01
CA SER A 129 -1.00 -3.15 19.36
C SER A 129 -2.40 -3.69 19.67
N GLU A 130 -3.15 -4.16 18.67
CA GLU A 130 -4.54 -4.62 18.78
C GLU A 130 -4.67 -6.05 19.29
N GLY A 131 -5.77 -6.31 20.00
CA GLY A 131 -6.00 -7.58 20.68
C GLY A 131 -4.90 -7.85 21.71
N THR A 132 -4.21 -8.98 21.55
CA THR A 132 -2.99 -9.27 22.31
C THR A 132 -1.79 -8.60 21.63
N PRO A 133 -1.12 -7.62 22.26
CA PRO A 133 -0.03 -6.89 21.62
C PRO A 133 1.07 -7.83 21.12
N GLY A 134 1.47 -7.65 19.87
CA GLY A 134 2.46 -8.48 19.18
C GLY A 134 1.91 -9.74 18.50
N ASN A 135 0.62 -10.10 18.65
CA ASN A 135 0.09 -11.34 18.05
C ASN A 135 -0.40 -11.16 16.60
N GLN A 136 -0.72 -9.94 16.18
CA GLN A 136 -1.35 -9.68 14.88
C GLN A 136 -0.92 -8.35 14.31
N TYR A 137 -0.97 -8.23 12.98
CA TYR A 137 -0.86 -6.97 12.26
C TYR A 137 -2.25 -6.43 11.92
N SER A 138 -2.47 -5.15 12.21
CA SER A 138 -3.69 -4.41 11.86
C SER A 138 -3.31 -2.95 11.59
N TYR A 139 -3.26 -2.57 10.31
CA TYR A 139 -2.87 -1.22 9.91
C TYR A 139 -3.84 -0.19 10.49
N ASN A 140 -3.36 0.59 11.46
CA ASN A 140 -4.21 1.50 12.22
C ASN A 140 -3.51 2.84 12.44
N GLY A 141 -3.88 3.84 11.62
CA GLY A 141 -3.37 5.20 11.72
C GLY A 141 -3.79 5.92 13.01
N TYR A 142 -4.96 5.60 13.56
CA TYR A 142 -5.44 6.16 14.83
C TYR A 142 -4.58 5.70 16.00
N ARG A 143 -4.25 4.41 16.11
CA ARG A 143 -3.35 3.94 17.18
C ARG A 143 -1.92 4.39 16.98
N PHE A 144 -1.47 4.53 15.73
CA PHE A 144 -0.15 5.07 15.41
C PHE A 144 0.03 6.51 15.92
N HIS A 145 -1.04 7.31 15.93
CA HIS A 145 -1.02 8.69 16.43
C HIS A 145 -0.56 8.82 17.89
N PHE A 146 -0.79 7.81 18.75
CA PHE A 146 -0.29 7.86 20.14
C PHE A 146 1.25 7.95 20.25
N LEU A 147 1.98 7.71 19.17
CA LEU A 147 3.42 7.98 19.12
C LEU A 147 3.76 9.48 19.22
N ASP A 148 2.82 10.40 18.94
CA ASP A 148 3.04 11.83 19.14
C ASP A 148 3.31 12.15 20.63
N GLU A 149 2.51 11.59 21.54
CA GLU A 149 2.72 11.74 23.00
C GLU A 149 4.01 11.05 23.47
N VAL A 150 4.34 9.89 22.89
CA VAL A 150 5.60 9.20 23.17
C VAL A 150 6.79 10.08 22.82
N ILE A 151 6.82 10.64 21.61
CA ILE A 151 7.89 11.55 21.16
C ILE A 151 7.95 12.78 22.06
N LEU A 152 6.81 13.42 22.32
CA LEU A 152 6.75 14.65 23.11
C LEU A 152 7.29 14.43 24.52
N LYS A 153 6.84 13.38 25.23
CA LYS A 153 7.27 13.13 26.61
C LYS A 153 8.69 12.59 26.71
N ALA A 154 9.15 11.78 25.75
CA ALA A 154 10.52 11.26 25.73
C ALA A 154 11.57 12.34 25.42
N SER A 155 11.21 13.33 24.59
CA SER A 155 12.18 14.28 24.02
C SER A 155 11.99 15.74 24.43
N GLY A 156 10.81 16.10 24.95
CA GLY A 156 10.42 17.48 25.26
C GLY A 156 10.02 18.32 24.04
N ARG A 157 9.96 17.74 22.84
CA ARG A 157 9.60 18.41 21.57
C ARG A 157 8.69 17.54 20.71
N SER A 158 7.87 18.17 19.86
CA SER A 158 6.94 17.47 18.98
C SER A 158 7.64 16.68 17.87
N PHE A 159 6.92 15.75 17.25
CA PHE A 159 7.34 15.10 16.02
C PHE A 159 7.69 16.12 14.92
N THR A 160 6.85 17.13 14.72
CA THR A 160 7.00 18.13 13.67
C THR A 160 8.29 18.94 13.82
N HIS A 161 8.68 19.28 15.06
CA HIS A 161 9.97 19.90 15.36
C HIS A 161 11.15 19.00 14.97
N TRP A 162 11.12 17.71 15.35
CA TRP A 162 12.21 16.79 15.04
C TRP A 162 12.28 16.43 13.55
N ALA A 163 11.14 16.30 12.87
CA ALA A 163 11.09 16.10 11.44
C ALA A 163 11.73 17.28 10.70
N GLN A 164 11.45 18.52 11.12
CA GLN A 164 12.12 19.71 10.58
C GLN A 164 13.64 19.63 10.80
N LYS A 165 14.05 19.45 12.06
CA LYS A 165 15.45 19.53 12.47
C LYS A 165 16.34 18.40 11.95
N TRP A 166 15.83 17.17 11.89
CA TRP A 166 16.64 15.98 11.56
C TRP A 166 16.48 15.49 10.12
N ILE A 167 15.42 15.92 9.42
CA ILE A 167 15.12 15.43 8.07
C ILE A 167 15.05 16.59 7.08
N ILE A 168 14.17 17.56 7.30
CA ILE A 168 13.85 18.58 6.31
C ILE A 168 15.01 19.58 6.15
N ASP A 169 15.54 20.12 7.25
CA ASP A 169 16.62 21.11 7.23
C ASP A 169 17.94 20.55 6.68
N PRO A 170 18.47 19.40 7.18
CA PRO A 170 19.75 18.88 6.71
C PRO A 170 19.74 18.48 5.24
N LEU A 171 18.57 18.17 4.69
CA LEU A 171 18.40 17.79 3.28
C LEU A 171 18.01 18.96 2.39
N GLY A 172 17.73 20.14 2.95
CA GLY A 172 17.29 21.31 2.18
C GLY A 172 16.01 21.05 1.39
N LEU A 173 15.05 20.30 1.95
CA LEU A 173 13.77 20.02 1.29
C LEU A 173 12.97 21.32 1.23
N ALA A 174 12.93 21.97 0.06
CA ALA A 174 12.52 23.38 -0.06
C ALA A 174 11.00 23.58 -0.09
N SER A 175 10.24 22.52 -0.31
CA SER A 175 8.78 22.51 -0.40
C SER A 175 8.16 21.46 0.53
N THR A 176 8.89 21.03 1.56
CA THR A 176 8.42 20.04 2.55
C THR A 176 8.18 20.67 3.91
N VAL A 177 6.94 20.66 4.39
CA VAL A 177 6.58 21.25 5.69
C VAL A 177 5.54 20.42 6.42
N PRO A 178 5.50 20.43 7.76
CA PRO A 178 4.35 19.94 8.50
C PRO A 178 3.16 20.89 8.31
N ASN A 179 1.95 20.34 8.13
CA ASN A 179 0.70 21.08 8.03
C ASN A 179 0.21 21.56 9.40
N VAL A 180 0.87 22.62 9.88
CA VAL A 180 0.68 23.12 11.24
C VAL A 180 -0.44 24.14 11.37
N SER A 181 -0.94 24.27 12.60
CA SER A 181 -1.85 25.34 12.97
C SER A 181 -1.21 26.72 12.83
N LEU A 182 -2.04 27.76 12.80
CA LEU A 182 -1.55 29.15 12.76
C LEU A 182 -0.68 29.50 13.98
N GLN A 183 -0.98 28.93 15.15
CA GLN A 183 -0.17 29.15 16.35
C GLN A 183 1.22 28.52 16.19
N GLU A 184 1.30 27.26 15.78
CA GLU A 184 2.57 26.58 15.54
C GLU A 184 3.38 27.26 14.43
N TYR A 185 2.73 27.81 13.40
CA TYR A 185 3.39 28.65 12.40
C TYR A 185 4.06 29.88 13.05
N TYR A 186 3.41 30.54 14.00
CA TYR A 186 4.01 31.65 14.75
C TYR A 186 5.14 31.20 15.68
N ASP A 187 5.03 30.03 16.30
CA ASP A 187 6.11 29.46 17.12
C ASP A 187 7.35 29.20 16.24
N TYR A 188 7.15 28.61 15.06
CA TYR A 188 8.23 28.40 14.07
C TYR A 188 8.86 29.70 13.58
N ARG A 189 8.07 30.75 13.37
CA ARG A 189 8.57 32.08 13.02
C ARG A 189 9.59 32.59 14.04
N GLN A 190 9.35 32.35 15.32
CA GLN A 190 10.22 32.82 16.40
C GLN A 190 11.49 31.96 16.50
N GLU A 191 11.38 30.65 16.31
CA GLU A 191 12.52 29.73 16.47
C GLU A 191 13.51 29.76 15.29
N ASN A 192 13.02 29.78 14.05
CA ASN A 192 13.89 29.66 12.86
C ASN A 192 13.25 30.34 11.62
N PRO A 193 13.54 31.63 11.37
CA PRO A 193 12.94 32.38 10.26
C PRO A 193 13.05 31.74 8.86
N PRO A 194 14.14 31.04 8.49
CA PRO A 194 14.18 30.21 7.27
C PRO A 194 13.03 29.23 7.07
N TRP A 195 12.42 28.71 8.14
CA TRP A 195 11.27 27.81 8.03
C TRP A 195 10.08 28.49 7.33
N LEU A 196 9.88 29.79 7.53
CA LEU A 196 8.77 30.53 6.91
C LEU A 196 8.85 30.54 5.38
N LYS A 197 10.06 30.73 4.83
CA LYS A 197 10.24 30.70 3.37
C LYS A 197 9.82 29.35 2.78
N ARG A 198 10.07 28.26 3.53
CA ARG A 198 9.68 26.91 3.14
C ARG A 198 8.16 26.72 3.19
N PHE A 199 7.51 27.26 4.22
CA PHE A 199 6.05 27.30 4.30
C PHE A 199 5.44 28.08 3.14
N ASP A 200 5.96 29.28 2.85
CA ASP A 200 5.48 30.11 1.74
C ASP A 200 5.63 29.37 0.41
N GLN A 201 6.79 28.73 0.18
CA GLN A 201 7.04 27.94 -1.02
C GLN A 201 6.11 26.72 -1.12
N ALA A 202 5.93 25.97 -0.03
CA ALA A 202 5.06 24.79 -0.02
C ALA A 202 3.59 25.20 -0.26
N PHE A 203 3.08 26.22 0.43
CA PHE A 203 1.69 26.64 0.34
C PHE A 203 1.36 27.38 -0.96
N ALA A 204 2.30 28.13 -1.54
CA ALA A 204 2.09 28.81 -2.82
C ALA A 204 1.81 27.83 -3.98
N HIS A 205 2.35 26.61 -3.88
CA HIS A 205 2.18 25.55 -4.88
C HIS A 205 1.26 24.42 -4.41
N LEU A 206 0.53 24.60 -3.30
CA LEU A 206 -0.31 23.55 -2.72
C LEU A 206 -1.52 23.27 -3.60
N ALA A 207 -1.63 22.03 -4.10
CA ALA A 207 -2.79 21.59 -4.87
C ALA A 207 -4.08 21.68 -4.04
N LYS A 208 -5.16 22.12 -4.66
CA LYS A 208 -6.51 22.08 -4.09
C LYS A 208 -6.98 20.64 -3.99
N PRO A 209 -7.54 20.22 -2.84
CA PRO A 209 -7.97 18.85 -2.63
C PRO A 209 -9.35 18.64 -3.27
N TYR A 210 -9.61 17.45 -3.80
CA TYR A 210 -10.83 17.13 -4.53
C TYR A 210 -11.36 15.74 -4.18
N ARG A 211 -12.68 15.59 -4.29
CA ARG A 211 -13.38 14.30 -4.21
C ARG A 211 -14.34 14.15 -5.39
N LEU A 212 -14.76 12.91 -5.66
CA LEU A 212 -15.85 12.64 -6.59
C LEU A 212 -17.18 12.69 -5.84
N ASN A 213 -18.19 13.32 -6.44
CA ASN A 213 -19.57 13.32 -5.93
C ASN A 213 -20.36 12.09 -6.43
N ASP A 214 -21.62 11.94 -6.00
CA ASP A 214 -22.44 10.77 -6.34
C ASP A 214 -22.69 10.60 -7.85
N LYS A 215 -22.68 11.73 -8.58
CA LYS A 215 -22.78 11.79 -10.05
C LYS A 215 -21.42 11.75 -10.74
N GLU A 216 -20.37 11.41 -9.97
CA GLU A 216 -19.00 11.26 -10.41
C GLU A 216 -18.33 12.54 -10.94
N GLY A 217 -18.89 13.70 -10.60
CA GLY A 217 -18.27 15.00 -10.85
C GLY A 217 -17.21 15.33 -9.81
N ILE A 218 -16.21 16.12 -10.20
CA ILE A 218 -15.15 16.61 -9.31
C ILE A 218 -15.71 17.76 -8.45
N GLU A 219 -15.57 17.67 -7.14
CA GLU A 219 -15.85 18.77 -6.21
C GLU A 219 -14.67 19.07 -5.30
N GLU A 220 -14.52 20.34 -4.91
CA GLU A 220 -13.50 20.76 -3.95
C GLU A 220 -13.77 20.11 -2.59
N SER A 221 -12.71 19.61 -1.98
CA SER A 221 -12.72 19.01 -0.65
C SER A 221 -12.03 19.95 0.34
N PHE A 222 -11.54 19.43 1.47
CA PHE A 222 -10.89 20.23 2.49
C PHE A 222 -9.50 19.68 2.84
N TYR A 223 -8.63 20.55 3.33
CA TYR A 223 -7.38 20.14 3.95
C TYR A 223 -7.65 19.66 5.36
N GLU A 224 -7.11 18.50 5.75
CA GLU A 224 -7.19 18.05 7.14
C GLU A 224 -6.24 18.86 8.02
N PRO A 225 -6.71 19.60 9.05
CA PRO A 225 -5.87 20.45 9.88
C PRO A 225 -5.14 19.64 10.95
N TYR A 226 -4.22 18.78 10.51
CA TYR A 226 -3.45 17.90 11.38
C TYR A 226 -2.01 17.74 10.88
N ALA A 227 -1.06 17.77 11.82
CA ALA A 227 0.33 17.38 11.63
C ALA A 227 0.86 16.60 12.84
N GLY A 228 1.19 15.33 12.62
CA GLY A 228 1.73 14.43 13.62
C GLY A 228 2.36 13.19 12.98
N VAL A 229 2.77 12.24 13.81
CA VAL A 229 3.45 11.00 13.36
C VAL A 229 2.65 10.19 12.33
N SER A 230 1.33 10.24 12.38
CA SER A 230 0.47 9.41 11.52
C SER A 230 0.19 10.03 10.14
N ALA A 231 0.23 11.36 10.01
CA ALA A 231 -0.07 12.13 8.80
C ALA A 231 0.26 13.63 8.97
N GLY A 232 0.26 14.38 7.88
CA GLY A 232 0.31 15.84 7.90
C GLY A 232 1.62 16.47 7.46
N ILE A 233 2.50 15.74 6.77
CA ILE A 233 3.54 16.37 5.95
C ILE A 233 2.94 16.79 4.60
N ILE A 234 3.33 17.98 4.13
CA ILE A 234 3.15 18.47 2.77
C ILE A 234 4.51 18.37 2.08
N SER A 235 4.53 17.91 0.82
CA SER A 235 5.79 17.76 0.07
C SER A 235 5.55 17.81 -1.45
N THR A 236 6.64 17.83 -2.21
CA THR A 236 6.68 17.60 -3.66
C THR A 236 7.33 16.26 -3.98
N VAL A 237 7.19 15.78 -5.23
CA VAL A 237 7.92 14.58 -5.69
C VAL A 237 9.43 14.79 -5.66
N GLY A 238 9.91 16.00 -5.95
CA GLY A 238 11.35 16.32 -5.99
C GLY A 238 11.99 16.22 -4.61
N ASP A 239 11.32 16.76 -3.59
CA ASP A 239 11.79 16.65 -2.20
C ASP A 239 11.73 15.21 -1.69
N LEU A 240 10.68 14.44 -2.04
CA LEU A 240 10.58 13.03 -1.65
C LEU A 240 11.63 12.14 -2.34
N VAL A 241 12.06 12.48 -3.56
CA VAL A 241 13.21 11.82 -4.22
C VAL A 241 14.50 12.11 -3.46
N ARG A 242 14.76 13.36 -3.06
CA ARG A 242 15.94 13.73 -2.26
C ARG A 242 15.94 13.04 -0.89
N TYR A 243 14.79 13.02 -0.23
CA TYR A 243 14.56 12.27 1.00
C TYR A 243 14.85 10.78 0.83
N SER A 244 14.35 10.17 -0.24
CA SER A 244 14.60 8.76 -0.56
C SER A 244 16.09 8.47 -0.79
N ALA A 245 16.78 9.33 -1.55
CA ALA A 245 18.22 9.18 -1.83
C ALA A 245 19.07 9.37 -0.56
N ALA A 246 18.68 10.27 0.34
CA ALA A 246 19.36 10.48 1.62
C ALA A 246 19.27 9.27 2.57
N LEU A 247 18.13 8.54 2.53
CA LEU A 247 17.98 7.27 3.23
C LEU A 247 18.91 6.19 2.67
N ASP A 248 19.09 6.14 1.34
CA ASP A 248 19.98 5.14 0.72
C ASP A 248 21.45 5.43 1.00
N ALA A 249 21.81 6.71 1.12
CA ALA A 249 23.15 7.18 1.43
C ALA A 249 23.47 7.25 2.95
N ASP A 250 22.64 6.65 3.80
CA ASP A 250 22.82 6.61 5.27
C ASP A 250 22.97 8.01 5.92
N LYS A 251 22.44 9.07 5.30
CA LYS A 251 22.53 10.45 5.82
C LYS A 251 21.57 10.69 7.00
N LEU A 252 20.49 9.89 7.07
CA LEU A 252 19.39 10.08 8.01
C LEU A 252 19.40 9.11 9.19
N LEU A 253 20.07 7.96 9.09
CA LEU A 253 20.24 6.97 10.15
C LEU A 253 21.54 6.20 9.87
N SER A 254 22.17 5.66 10.92
CA SER A 254 23.26 4.70 10.72
C SER A 254 22.76 3.44 9.97
N PRO A 255 23.64 2.71 9.26
CA PRO A 255 23.24 1.51 8.53
C PRO A 255 22.51 0.48 9.38
N ALA A 256 22.94 0.30 10.65
CA ALA A 256 22.31 -0.62 11.59
C ALA A 256 20.87 -0.21 11.95
N LEU A 257 20.64 1.07 12.28
CA LEU A 257 19.29 1.57 12.59
C LEU A 257 18.38 1.58 11.36
N ARG A 258 18.93 1.90 10.17
CA ARG A 258 18.20 1.80 8.91
C ARG A 258 17.78 0.36 8.62
N GLN A 259 18.69 -0.61 8.82
CA GLN A 259 18.35 -2.03 8.66
C GLN A 259 17.26 -2.46 9.64
N GLN A 260 17.34 -2.01 10.90
CA GLN A 260 16.31 -2.30 11.90
C GLN A 260 14.96 -1.68 11.50
N MET A 261 14.93 -0.44 11.01
CA MET A 261 13.73 0.22 10.48
C MET A 261 13.08 -0.55 9.32
N TYR A 262 13.90 -1.15 8.45
CA TYR A 262 13.47 -1.97 7.31
C TYR A 262 13.37 -3.47 7.60
N THR A 263 13.32 -3.87 8.87
CA THR A 263 13.09 -5.25 9.26
C THR A 263 11.61 -5.44 9.61
N PRO A 264 10.88 -6.35 8.95
CA PRO A 264 9.48 -6.57 9.28
C PRO A 264 9.34 -7.15 10.68
N PHE A 265 8.30 -6.73 11.41
CA PHE A 265 8.04 -7.25 12.74
C PHE A 265 7.63 -8.74 12.66
N ARG A 266 8.14 -9.54 13.60
CA ARG A 266 7.69 -10.92 13.82
C ARG A 266 6.72 -10.95 14.97
N THR A 267 5.53 -11.49 14.73
CA THR A 267 4.53 -11.71 15.77
C THR A 267 5.03 -12.72 16.81
N ASN A 268 4.38 -12.74 17.98
CA ASN A 268 4.76 -13.64 19.08
C ASN A 268 4.68 -15.14 18.69
N ASP A 269 3.88 -15.48 17.69
CA ASP A 269 3.78 -16.84 17.11
C ASP A 269 4.71 -17.09 15.92
N GLY A 270 5.62 -16.14 15.63
CA GLY A 270 6.68 -16.28 14.64
C GLY A 270 6.32 -15.88 13.21
N ARG A 271 5.09 -15.42 12.94
CA ARG A 271 4.68 -14.93 11.60
C ARG A 271 5.35 -13.59 11.29
N THR A 272 5.80 -13.43 10.06
CA THR A 272 6.34 -12.17 9.57
C THR A 272 5.18 -11.25 9.14
N THR A 273 5.15 -10.03 9.67
CA THR A 273 4.20 -8.98 9.26
C THR A 273 4.70 -8.24 8.01
N PRO A 274 3.86 -7.51 7.27
CA PRO A 274 4.31 -6.77 6.09
C PRO A 274 4.97 -5.41 6.42
N TYR A 275 5.23 -5.11 7.69
CA TYR A 275 5.52 -3.75 8.14
C TYR A 275 6.72 -3.69 9.10
N GLY A 276 7.62 -2.74 8.85
CA GLY A 276 8.74 -2.36 9.72
C GLY A 276 8.40 -1.13 10.54
N TYR A 277 9.35 -0.23 10.76
CA TYR A 277 9.08 1.03 11.47
C TYR A 277 8.76 2.14 10.47
N GLY A 278 7.47 2.30 10.17
CA GLY A 278 6.97 3.33 9.25
C GLY A 278 7.07 2.95 7.76
N TRP A 279 7.39 1.70 7.43
CA TRP A 279 7.58 1.21 6.07
C TRP A 279 6.92 -0.14 5.86
N PHE A 280 6.19 -0.29 4.75
CA PHE A 280 5.86 -1.61 4.24
C PHE A 280 7.09 -2.23 3.58
N ILE A 281 7.24 -3.53 3.79
CA ILE A 281 8.35 -4.33 3.29
C ILE A 281 7.76 -5.54 2.59
N GLN A 282 8.06 -5.68 1.31
CA GLN A 282 7.51 -6.73 0.46
C GLN A 282 8.64 -7.33 -0.38
N GLU A 283 8.57 -8.63 -0.65
CA GLU A 283 9.47 -9.27 -1.62
C GLU A 283 8.77 -9.42 -2.97
N PHE A 284 9.49 -9.13 -4.04
CA PHE A 284 9.02 -9.30 -5.42
C PHE A 284 10.22 -9.61 -6.32
N GLN A 285 10.15 -10.70 -7.10
CA GLN A 285 11.26 -11.15 -7.96
C GLN A 285 12.60 -11.31 -7.20
N GLN A 286 12.56 -11.87 -5.99
CA GLN A 286 13.74 -12.00 -5.10
C GLN A 286 14.40 -10.66 -4.73
N LYS A 287 13.69 -9.54 -4.92
CA LYS A 287 14.11 -8.20 -4.55
C LYS A 287 13.20 -7.65 -3.47
N ARG A 288 13.79 -6.88 -2.56
CA ARG A 288 13.05 -6.18 -1.52
C ARG A 288 12.47 -4.89 -2.08
N LEU A 289 11.17 -4.72 -1.88
CA LEU A 289 10.43 -3.48 -2.09
C LEU A 289 10.26 -2.80 -0.74
N LEU A 290 10.60 -1.52 -0.64
CA LEU A 290 10.32 -0.68 0.53
C LEU A 290 9.35 0.40 0.10
N TRP A 291 8.20 0.50 0.73
CA TRP A 291 7.17 1.42 0.26
C TRP A 291 6.27 1.93 1.37
N HIS A 292 5.55 3.00 1.07
CA HIS A 292 4.47 3.48 1.90
C HIS A 292 3.48 4.27 1.04
N TYR A 293 2.21 4.22 1.40
CA TYR A 293 1.16 5.02 0.77
C TYR A 293 0.59 6.06 1.73
N GLY A 294 0.01 7.10 1.16
CA GLY A 294 -0.71 8.15 1.86
C GLY A 294 -2.16 8.12 1.44
N GLN A 295 -3.07 8.19 2.41
CA GLN A 295 -4.47 8.47 2.19
C GLN A 295 -5.00 9.25 3.40
N ASP A 296 -5.58 10.41 3.14
CA ASP A 296 -6.45 11.12 4.06
C ASP A 296 -7.86 11.19 3.42
N ARG A 297 -8.72 12.13 3.83
CA ARG A 297 -10.06 12.29 3.22
C ARG A 297 -10.05 12.85 1.79
N SER A 298 -8.94 13.41 1.32
CA SER A 298 -8.93 14.23 0.11
C SER A 298 -7.65 14.19 -0.71
N ASN A 299 -6.60 13.53 -0.25
CA ASN A 299 -5.30 13.41 -0.90
C ASN A 299 -4.79 11.98 -0.80
N SER A 300 -3.91 11.63 -1.73
CA SER A 300 -3.22 10.35 -1.67
C SER A 300 -1.80 10.44 -2.21
N ALA A 301 -0.98 9.47 -1.82
CA ALA A 301 0.42 9.40 -2.17
C ALA A 301 0.88 7.95 -2.26
N LEU A 302 1.95 7.71 -3.01
CA LEU A 302 2.69 6.47 -3.00
C LEU A 302 4.18 6.78 -3.16
N LEU A 303 5.00 6.21 -2.27
CA LEU A 303 6.45 6.16 -2.42
C LEU A 303 6.88 4.71 -2.35
N MET A 304 7.66 4.29 -3.34
CA MET A 304 8.14 2.92 -3.49
C MET A 304 9.61 2.91 -3.90
N LYS A 305 10.40 2.02 -3.32
CA LYS A 305 11.83 1.86 -3.57
C LYS A 305 12.14 0.42 -3.94
N VAL A 306 13.11 0.25 -4.85
CA VAL A 306 13.79 -1.02 -5.14
C VAL A 306 15.28 -0.80 -4.86
N PRO A 307 15.72 -0.91 -3.60
CA PRO A 307 17.06 -0.48 -3.18
C PRO A 307 18.19 -1.14 -3.95
N ASP A 308 18.07 -2.44 -4.24
CA ASP A 308 19.04 -3.22 -5.03
C ASP A 308 19.31 -2.66 -6.43
N GLN A 309 18.38 -1.86 -6.96
CA GLN A 309 18.50 -1.21 -8.27
C GLN A 309 18.69 0.32 -8.15
N GLY A 310 18.74 0.85 -6.91
CA GLY A 310 18.78 2.29 -6.63
C GLY A 310 17.55 3.05 -7.13
N LEU A 311 16.42 2.37 -7.38
CA LEU A 311 15.23 3.00 -7.96
C LEU A 311 14.25 3.50 -6.89
N THR A 312 13.69 4.68 -7.12
CA THR A 312 12.58 5.25 -6.35
C THR A 312 11.46 5.69 -7.29
N PHE A 313 10.22 5.39 -6.94
CA PHE A 313 9.00 5.90 -7.58
C PHE A 313 8.18 6.67 -6.56
N VAL A 314 7.75 7.88 -6.92
CA VAL A 314 6.86 8.73 -6.11
C VAL A 314 5.71 9.21 -7.00
N ILE A 315 4.48 9.13 -6.50
CA ILE A 315 3.31 9.74 -7.14
C ILE A 315 2.40 10.34 -6.06
N LEU A 316 1.97 11.59 -6.27
CA LEU A 316 1.17 12.38 -5.34
C LEU A 316 -0.08 12.88 -6.07
N ALA A 317 -1.25 12.86 -5.42
CA ALA A 317 -2.49 13.33 -6.01
C ALA A 317 -3.35 14.11 -5.02
N ASN A 318 -4.09 15.07 -5.57
CA ASN A 318 -5.07 15.89 -4.86
C ASN A 318 -6.47 15.24 -4.81
N SER A 319 -6.51 13.91 -4.75
CA SER A 319 -7.69 13.10 -4.45
C SER A 319 -7.23 11.80 -3.79
N ILE A 320 -8.16 11.00 -3.27
CA ILE A 320 -7.84 9.74 -2.57
C ILE A 320 -7.57 8.53 -3.49
N HIS A 321 -7.77 8.69 -4.80
CA HIS A 321 -7.85 7.57 -5.74
C HIS A 321 -6.51 6.93 -6.15
N LEU A 322 -5.36 7.42 -5.68
CA LEU A 322 -4.11 6.63 -5.79
C LEU A 322 -4.10 5.43 -4.83
N SER A 323 -4.91 5.47 -3.76
CA SER A 323 -4.80 4.55 -2.62
C SER A 323 -6.12 3.88 -2.25
N LEU A 324 -7.21 4.64 -2.07
CA LEU A 324 -8.48 4.12 -1.50
C LEU A 324 -8.99 2.85 -2.19
N PRO A 325 -9.04 2.79 -3.55
CA PRO A 325 -9.62 1.64 -4.23
C PRO A 325 -8.82 0.34 -4.06
N PHE A 326 -7.57 0.45 -3.60
CA PHE A 326 -6.57 -0.61 -3.75
C PHE A 326 -6.18 -1.32 -2.46
N GLY A 327 -6.83 -1.05 -1.32
CA GLY A 327 -6.62 -1.86 -0.11
C GLY A 327 -5.16 -1.94 0.39
N LEU A 328 -4.33 -0.93 0.12
CA LEU A 328 -2.87 -0.98 0.31
C LEU A 328 -2.44 -1.23 1.76
N GLY A 329 -3.29 -0.94 2.75
CA GLY A 329 -3.02 -1.20 4.17
C GLY A 329 -2.82 -2.68 4.51
N THR A 330 -3.25 -3.58 3.62
CA THR A 330 -3.02 -5.03 3.73
C THR A 330 -1.57 -5.45 3.53
N GLY A 331 -0.74 -4.57 2.95
CA GLY A 331 0.69 -4.81 2.77
C GLY A 331 1.10 -5.44 1.44
N ASP A 332 0.28 -5.25 0.39
CA ASP A 332 0.65 -5.64 -0.98
C ASP A 332 0.56 -4.45 -1.95
N VAL A 333 1.72 -3.93 -2.36
CA VAL A 333 1.80 -2.80 -3.30
C VAL A 333 1.38 -3.19 -4.71
N THR A 334 1.42 -4.48 -5.05
CA THR A 334 1.01 -4.96 -6.39
C THR A 334 -0.49 -4.85 -6.60
N GLN A 335 -1.26 -4.46 -5.58
CA GLN A 335 -2.66 -4.09 -5.72
C GLN A 335 -2.87 -2.70 -6.38
N SER A 336 -1.82 -1.87 -6.46
CA SER A 336 -1.85 -0.54 -7.10
C SER A 336 -1.49 -0.63 -8.59
N PRO A 337 -2.31 -0.08 -9.51
CA PRO A 337 -1.97 -0.04 -10.94
C PRO A 337 -0.73 0.82 -11.22
N PHE A 338 -0.46 1.82 -10.39
CA PHE A 338 0.72 2.68 -10.49
C PHE A 338 2.00 1.91 -10.15
N ALA A 339 1.96 1.11 -9.09
CA ALA A 339 3.07 0.24 -8.73
C ALA A 339 3.28 -0.90 -9.74
N GLN A 340 2.20 -1.48 -10.28
CA GLN A 340 2.27 -2.48 -11.36
C GLN A 340 2.98 -1.89 -12.58
N ALA A 341 2.60 -0.68 -13.02
CA ALA A 341 3.26 -0.01 -14.13
C ALA A 341 4.75 0.23 -13.85
N PHE A 342 5.11 0.69 -12.64
CA PHE A 342 6.50 0.91 -12.26
C PHE A 342 7.30 -0.39 -12.23
N LEU A 343 6.77 -1.44 -11.61
CA LEU A 343 7.39 -2.77 -11.57
C LEU A 343 7.60 -3.31 -12.98
N GLN A 344 6.58 -3.24 -13.83
CA GLN A 344 6.60 -3.80 -15.16
C GLN A 344 7.56 -3.06 -16.10
N TYR A 345 7.46 -1.74 -16.16
CA TYR A 345 8.11 -0.97 -17.22
C TYR A 345 9.39 -0.27 -16.77
N VAL A 346 9.71 -0.26 -15.48
CA VAL A 346 10.89 0.42 -14.95
C VAL A 346 11.80 -0.52 -14.17
N ALA A 347 11.27 -1.21 -13.15
CA ALA A 347 12.11 -2.02 -12.26
C ALA A 347 12.42 -3.43 -12.81
N PHE A 348 11.51 -4.01 -13.59
CA PHE A 348 11.67 -5.37 -14.14
C PHE A 348 11.25 -5.49 -15.62
N PRO A 349 11.65 -4.56 -16.51
CA PRO A 349 11.22 -4.54 -17.92
C PRO A 349 11.61 -5.81 -18.69
N ASP A 350 12.72 -6.45 -18.32
CA ASP A 350 13.21 -7.67 -18.97
C ASP A 350 12.56 -8.96 -18.41
N GLN A 351 11.91 -8.88 -17.24
CA GLN A 351 11.23 -10.02 -16.61
C GLN A 351 9.70 -9.97 -16.79
N LEU A 352 9.13 -8.78 -16.98
CA LEU A 352 7.68 -8.53 -17.13
C LEU A 352 7.35 -8.03 -18.55
N THR A 353 7.84 -8.76 -19.55
CA THR A 353 7.86 -8.32 -20.95
C THR A 353 6.49 -8.27 -21.62
N THR A 354 5.48 -8.95 -21.09
CA THR A 354 4.18 -9.07 -21.75
C THR A 354 3.27 -7.89 -21.40
N SER A 355 2.82 -7.13 -22.39
CA SER A 355 1.75 -6.15 -22.23
C SER A 355 0.38 -6.83 -22.40
N VAL A 356 -0.40 -6.90 -21.32
CA VAL A 356 -1.78 -7.39 -21.36
C VAL A 356 -2.71 -6.21 -21.65
N LYS A 357 -3.64 -6.40 -22.59
CA LYS A 357 -4.66 -5.39 -22.90
C LYS A 357 -5.87 -5.55 -21.98
N TRP A 358 -5.85 -4.84 -20.86
CA TRP A 358 -6.85 -4.96 -19.79
C TRP A 358 -8.27 -4.50 -20.14
N ASN A 359 -8.50 -3.84 -21.28
CA ASN A 359 -9.82 -3.34 -21.69
C ASN A 359 -10.51 -4.25 -22.72
N GLU A 360 -9.87 -5.33 -23.18
CA GLU A 360 -10.44 -6.27 -24.16
C GLU A 360 -11.58 -7.10 -23.54
N ASP A 361 -12.38 -7.77 -24.37
CA ASP A 361 -13.45 -8.65 -23.89
C ASP A 361 -12.91 -9.84 -23.07
N GLN A 362 -13.81 -10.54 -22.36
CA GLN A 362 -13.43 -11.62 -21.45
C GLN A 362 -12.64 -12.74 -22.14
N ASN A 363 -13.05 -13.16 -23.34
CA ASN A 363 -12.42 -14.29 -24.02
C ASN A 363 -11.01 -13.91 -24.46
N THR A 364 -10.86 -12.75 -25.10
CA THR A 364 -9.55 -12.22 -25.51
C THR A 364 -8.61 -12.00 -24.32
N LEU A 365 -9.13 -11.52 -23.19
CA LEU A 365 -8.33 -11.34 -21.96
C LEU A 365 -7.91 -12.69 -21.37
N GLN A 366 -8.82 -13.67 -21.34
CA GLN A 366 -8.53 -15.02 -20.86
C GLN A 366 -7.47 -15.70 -21.72
N GLU A 367 -7.56 -15.61 -23.05
CA GLU A 367 -6.56 -16.16 -23.98
C GLU A 367 -5.17 -15.56 -23.73
N GLN A 368 -5.07 -14.23 -23.59
CA GLN A 368 -3.82 -13.54 -23.27
C GLN A 368 -3.20 -14.06 -21.96
N LEU A 369 -4.00 -14.25 -20.92
CA LEU A 369 -3.51 -14.68 -19.61
C LEU A 369 -3.16 -16.17 -19.59
N VAL A 370 -3.97 -17.04 -20.21
CA VAL A 370 -3.66 -18.48 -20.31
C VAL A 370 -2.35 -18.72 -21.05
N ALA A 371 -2.02 -17.90 -22.06
CA ALA A 371 -0.73 -17.95 -22.73
C ALA A 371 0.48 -17.68 -21.80
N LEU A 372 0.23 -17.04 -20.64
CA LEU A 372 1.23 -16.74 -19.62
C LEU A 372 1.32 -17.77 -18.50
N GLN A 373 0.42 -18.76 -18.43
CA GLN A 373 0.28 -19.65 -17.26
C GLN A 373 1.57 -20.37 -16.85
N ASN A 374 2.45 -20.66 -17.81
CA ASN A 374 3.73 -21.35 -17.61
C ASN A 374 4.94 -20.41 -17.56
N LYS A 375 4.72 -19.09 -17.64
CA LYS A 375 5.80 -18.10 -17.56
C LYS A 375 6.14 -17.82 -16.10
N PRO A 376 7.43 -17.59 -15.77
CA PRO A 376 7.76 -16.95 -14.50
C PRO A 376 6.98 -15.63 -14.46
N ASN A 377 6.36 -15.32 -13.31
CA ASN A 377 5.62 -14.07 -13.07
C ASN A 377 4.16 -14.06 -13.52
N PHE A 378 3.59 -15.21 -13.89
CA PHE A 378 2.14 -15.32 -14.13
C PHE A 378 1.29 -14.73 -12.99
N ASP A 379 1.67 -14.99 -11.74
CA ASP A 379 0.92 -14.50 -10.57
C ASP A 379 0.86 -12.97 -10.50
N PHE A 380 1.88 -12.26 -11.02
CA PHE A 380 1.83 -10.80 -11.14
C PHE A 380 0.66 -10.37 -12.04
N TYR A 381 0.53 -10.97 -13.24
CA TYR A 381 -0.54 -10.64 -14.18
C TYR A 381 -1.92 -11.07 -13.65
N VAL A 382 -2.00 -12.20 -12.93
CA VAL A 382 -3.25 -12.61 -12.27
C VAL A 382 -3.64 -11.61 -11.18
N ASN A 383 -2.69 -11.08 -10.42
CA ASN A 383 -2.95 -10.03 -9.42
C ASN A 383 -3.31 -8.69 -10.09
N CYS A 384 -2.82 -8.39 -11.29
CA CYS A 384 -3.23 -7.22 -12.05
C CYS A 384 -4.74 -7.17 -12.32
N LEU A 385 -5.41 -8.32 -12.48
CA LEU A 385 -6.87 -8.38 -12.61
C LEU A 385 -7.58 -7.73 -11.41
N LEU A 386 -7.05 -7.89 -10.20
CA LEU A 386 -7.64 -7.28 -9.02
C LEU A 386 -7.59 -5.75 -9.10
N ALA A 387 -6.49 -5.16 -9.59
CA ALA A 387 -6.38 -3.71 -9.72
C ALA A 387 -7.33 -3.18 -10.80
N GLN A 388 -7.47 -3.92 -11.91
CA GLN A 388 -8.45 -3.61 -12.95
C GLN A 388 -9.88 -3.74 -12.43
N ALA A 389 -10.16 -4.73 -11.58
CA ALA A 389 -11.48 -4.90 -10.97
C ALA A 389 -11.81 -3.74 -10.02
N ALA A 390 -10.83 -3.27 -9.23
CA ALA A 390 -10.99 -2.08 -8.40
C ALA A 390 -11.28 -0.83 -9.24
N ILE A 391 -10.56 -0.64 -10.36
CA ILE A 391 -10.83 0.46 -11.31
C ILE A 391 -12.26 0.36 -11.88
N ALA A 392 -12.72 -0.84 -12.25
CA ALA A 392 -14.08 -1.06 -12.73
C ALA A 392 -15.13 -0.71 -11.66
N GLY A 393 -14.85 -1.06 -10.39
CA GLY A 393 -15.68 -0.69 -9.24
C GLY A 393 -15.80 0.82 -9.05
N GLU A 394 -14.68 1.55 -9.10
CA GLU A 394 -14.66 3.02 -9.02
C GLU A 394 -15.43 3.70 -10.16
N ARG A 395 -15.56 3.03 -11.29
CA ARG A 395 -16.34 3.47 -12.46
C ARG A 395 -17.78 2.97 -12.46
N LYS A 396 -18.21 2.30 -11.38
CA LYS A 396 -19.54 1.69 -11.24
C LYS A 396 -19.88 0.70 -12.37
N ASP A 397 -18.86 0.05 -12.95
CA ASP A 397 -19.01 -0.98 -13.98
C ASP A 397 -19.03 -2.37 -13.34
N SER A 398 -20.18 -2.72 -12.76
CA SER A 398 -20.39 -3.98 -12.04
C SER A 398 -20.21 -5.21 -12.93
N VAL A 399 -20.51 -5.08 -14.23
CA VAL A 399 -20.35 -6.17 -15.20
C VAL A 399 -18.87 -6.47 -15.40
N ARG A 400 -18.07 -5.44 -15.69
CA ARG A 400 -16.63 -5.60 -15.90
C ARG A 400 -15.92 -6.07 -14.63
N LEU A 401 -16.32 -5.54 -13.47
CA LEU A 401 -15.82 -5.98 -12.17
C LEU A 401 -16.03 -7.48 -11.97
N GLY A 402 -17.25 -7.99 -12.22
CA GLY A 402 -17.56 -9.41 -12.08
C GLY A 402 -16.74 -10.29 -13.03
N VAL A 403 -16.57 -9.87 -14.28
CA VAL A 403 -15.72 -10.57 -15.28
C VAL A 403 -14.28 -10.70 -14.77
N LEU A 404 -13.69 -9.62 -14.30
CA LEU A 404 -12.28 -9.59 -13.86
C LEU A 404 -12.05 -10.45 -12.62
N TYR A 405 -12.96 -10.41 -11.64
CA TYR A 405 -12.88 -11.28 -10.46
C TYR A 405 -13.07 -12.75 -10.78
N ASN A 406 -14.05 -13.08 -11.63
CA ASN A 406 -14.27 -14.46 -12.06
C ASN A 406 -13.03 -15.02 -12.78
N LEU A 407 -12.42 -14.23 -13.66
CA LEU A 407 -11.19 -14.62 -14.34
C LEU A 407 -10.02 -14.78 -13.35
N HIS A 408 -9.89 -13.87 -12.38
CA HIS A 408 -8.89 -14.00 -11.31
C HIS A 408 -9.07 -15.31 -10.54
N TYR A 409 -10.30 -15.63 -10.14
CA TYR A 409 -10.62 -16.88 -9.45
C TYR A 409 -10.39 -18.13 -10.28
N GLN A 410 -10.70 -18.11 -11.57
CA GLN A 410 -10.42 -19.25 -12.45
C GLN A 410 -8.92 -19.50 -12.56
N LEU A 411 -8.12 -18.45 -12.76
CA LEU A 411 -6.68 -18.57 -12.97
C LEU A 411 -5.92 -18.87 -11.66
N LYS A 412 -6.36 -18.31 -10.53
CA LYS A 412 -5.76 -18.53 -9.20
C LYS A 412 -6.28 -19.80 -8.53
N GLY A 413 -7.57 -20.10 -8.67
CA GLY A 413 -8.25 -21.26 -8.10
C GLY A 413 -7.73 -22.59 -8.65
N ASN A 414 -7.16 -22.59 -9.86
CA ASN A 414 -6.40 -23.73 -10.39
C ASN A 414 -5.08 -24.01 -9.62
N ARG A 415 -4.71 -23.17 -8.63
CA ARG A 415 -3.45 -23.27 -7.86
C ARG A 415 -3.64 -23.38 -6.34
N LEU A 416 -4.84 -23.14 -5.81
CA LEU A 416 -5.21 -23.60 -4.46
C LEU A 416 -5.68 -25.05 -4.60
N PRO A 417 -5.28 -25.97 -3.68
CA PRO A 417 -5.76 -27.34 -3.76
C PRO A 417 -7.29 -27.32 -3.80
N SER A 418 -7.84 -27.97 -4.82
CA SER A 418 -9.26 -27.96 -5.11
C SER A 418 -10.02 -28.44 -3.86
N SER A 419 -11.21 -27.89 -3.58
CA SER A 419 -12.07 -28.46 -2.52
C SER A 419 -12.35 -29.95 -2.73
N LYS A 420 -12.18 -30.46 -3.97
CA LYS A 420 -12.24 -31.89 -4.30
C LYS A 420 -11.07 -32.72 -3.76
N GLU A 421 -9.93 -32.10 -3.48
CA GLU A 421 -8.72 -32.74 -2.93
C GLU A 421 -8.64 -32.61 -1.40
N ALA A 422 -9.57 -31.86 -0.79
CA ALA A 422 -9.67 -31.67 0.65
C ALA A 422 -10.16 -32.94 1.36
N ILE A 423 -9.67 -33.16 2.58
CA ILE A 423 -10.23 -34.17 3.50
C ILE A 423 -11.68 -33.83 3.85
N ALA A 424 -11.96 -32.52 4.03
CA ALA A 424 -13.29 -31.98 4.20
C ALA A 424 -13.29 -30.52 3.72
N SER A 425 -14.39 -30.06 3.13
CA SER A 425 -14.52 -28.71 2.62
C SER A 425 -15.97 -28.26 2.62
N LEU A 426 -16.21 -27.10 3.20
CA LEU A 426 -17.44 -26.33 3.13
C LEU A 426 -17.12 -25.04 2.37
N ASP A 427 -17.19 -25.09 1.03
CA ASP A 427 -16.92 -23.95 0.15
C ASP A 427 -18.21 -23.33 -0.40
N LYS A 428 -18.06 -22.17 -1.06
CA LYS A 428 -19.15 -21.46 -1.76
C LYS A 428 -20.36 -21.20 -0.85
N ILE A 429 -20.07 -20.79 0.39
CA ILE A 429 -21.10 -20.56 1.40
C ILE A 429 -21.90 -19.31 1.03
N GLY A 430 -23.22 -19.47 0.94
CA GLY A 430 -24.19 -18.38 0.70
C GLY A 430 -24.65 -17.71 2.00
N ASN A 431 -25.52 -16.69 1.90
CA ASN A 431 -26.09 -16.00 3.06
C ASN A 431 -26.89 -16.95 3.97
N ASN A 432 -26.87 -16.70 5.29
CA ASN A 432 -27.67 -17.38 6.31
C ASN A 432 -27.50 -18.91 6.33
N GLN A 433 -26.29 -19.41 6.07
CA GLN A 433 -26.02 -20.85 6.06
C GLN A 433 -25.31 -21.28 7.35
N ASP A 434 -25.71 -22.43 7.89
CA ASP A 434 -24.99 -23.16 8.93
C ASP A 434 -24.71 -24.56 8.38
N ARG A 435 -23.47 -24.81 7.96
CA ARG A 435 -23.08 -26.05 7.29
C ARG A 435 -22.15 -26.87 8.17
N THR A 436 -22.28 -28.18 8.03
CA THR A 436 -21.47 -29.16 8.75
C THR A 436 -21.03 -30.27 7.80
N GLN A 437 -19.78 -30.71 7.90
CA GLN A 437 -19.28 -31.93 7.27
C GLN A 437 -18.50 -32.76 8.29
N ARG A 438 -18.83 -34.05 8.41
CA ARG A 438 -18.07 -35.00 9.24
C ARG A 438 -16.83 -35.49 8.49
N PHE A 439 -15.74 -35.71 9.21
CA PHE A 439 -14.55 -36.38 8.68
C PHE A 439 -13.85 -37.20 9.77
N THR A 440 -13.16 -38.24 9.34
CA THR A 440 -12.47 -39.18 10.23
C THR A 440 -10.98 -39.15 9.92
N LEU A 441 -10.16 -39.11 10.97
CA LEU A 441 -8.72 -39.27 10.86
C LEU A 441 -8.32 -40.64 11.42
N PRO A 442 -7.78 -41.55 10.58
CA PRO A 442 -7.43 -42.90 11.02
C PRO A 442 -6.18 -42.93 11.93
N GLN A 443 -5.39 -41.85 11.94
CA GLN A 443 -4.19 -41.66 12.73
C GLN A 443 -4.00 -40.17 13.04
N SER A 444 -3.07 -39.84 13.94
CA SER A 444 -2.68 -38.45 14.14
C SER A 444 -2.18 -37.85 12.84
N THR A 445 -2.78 -36.73 12.43
CA THR A 445 -2.60 -36.15 11.12
C THR A 445 -2.35 -34.65 11.27
N LYS A 446 -1.27 -34.17 10.65
CA LYS A 446 -1.02 -32.75 10.43
C LYS A 446 -1.94 -32.31 9.28
N LEU A 447 -2.73 -31.27 9.49
CA LEU A 447 -3.73 -30.75 8.55
C LEU A 447 -3.48 -29.29 8.26
N ARG A 448 -3.51 -28.90 6.99
CA ARG A 448 -3.57 -27.49 6.60
C ARG A 448 -5.03 -27.04 6.61
N VAL A 449 -5.34 -26.02 7.39
CA VAL A 449 -6.65 -25.39 7.48
C VAL A 449 -6.64 -24.10 6.70
N VAL A 450 -7.49 -24.00 5.68
CA VAL A 450 -7.69 -22.75 4.92
C VAL A 450 -9.14 -22.33 5.09
N THR A 451 -9.37 -21.10 5.56
CA THR A 451 -10.72 -20.54 5.68
C THR A 451 -10.72 -19.07 5.29
N VAL A 452 -11.83 -18.62 4.74
CA VAL A 452 -12.12 -17.22 4.44
C VAL A 452 -13.51 -16.92 4.94
N GLY A 453 -13.68 -15.78 5.62
CA GLY A 453 -14.94 -15.33 6.17
C GLY A 453 -14.89 -13.84 6.54
N GLU A 454 -15.89 -13.39 7.30
CA GLU A 454 -16.11 -11.99 7.64
C GLU A 454 -16.11 -11.81 9.16
N ILE A 455 -15.24 -10.92 9.63
CA ILE A 455 -15.12 -10.57 11.05
C ILE A 455 -15.00 -9.06 11.17
N SER A 456 -15.81 -8.48 12.05
CA SER A 456 -15.80 -7.05 12.31
C SER A 456 -14.43 -6.54 12.77
N PRO A 457 -13.87 -5.50 12.14
CA PRO A 457 -12.58 -4.93 12.53
C PRO A 457 -12.65 -4.13 13.82
N THR A 458 -13.84 -3.75 14.29
CA THR A 458 -14.01 -2.84 15.43
C THR A 458 -14.27 -3.59 16.74
N ASN A 459 -15.17 -4.57 16.71
CA ASN A 459 -15.59 -5.32 17.89
C ASN A 459 -15.26 -6.83 17.79
N HIS A 460 -14.61 -7.27 16.71
CA HIS A 460 -14.23 -8.66 16.45
C HIS A 460 -15.41 -9.65 16.44
N GLN A 461 -16.64 -9.17 16.26
CA GLN A 461 -17.80 -10.02 16.05
C GLN A 461 -17.61 -10.83 14.76
N THR A 462 -17.77 -12.16 14.85
CA THR A 462 -17.75 -13.05 13.70
C THR A 462 -19.12 -13.07 13.04
N TRP A 463 -19.19 -12.62 11.80
CA TRP A 463 -20.38 -12.68 10.96
C TRP A 463 -20.37 -13.98 10.16
N ASP A 464 -19.23 -14.25 9.53
CA ASP A 464 -18.98 -15.43 8.71
C ASP A 464 -17.68 -16.10 9.13
N TRP A 465 -17.73 -17.34 9.62
CA TRP A 465 -16.52 -18.00 10.12
C TRP A 465 -16.60 -19.53 10.13
N GLY A 466 -15.42 -20.15 10.04
CA GLY A 466 -15.24 -21.60 10.11
C GLY A 466 -14.60 -22.07 11.42
N TRP A 467 -14.95 -23.27 11.86
CA TRP A 467 -14.34 -23.93 13.01
C TRP A 467 -14.36 -25.46 12.89
N ILE A 468 -13.62 -26.13 13.77
CA ILE A 468 -13.54 -27.60 13.86
C ILE A 468 -14.01 -28.00 15.26
N GLU A 469 -14.88 -29.01 15.32
CA GLU A 469 -15.35 -29.64 16.55
C GLU A 469 -14.87 -31.09 16.61
N ASP A 470 -14.60 -31.58 17.82
CA ASP A 470 -14.50 -33.02 18.06
C ASP A 470 -15.88 -33.70 18.04
N GLU A 471 -15.89 -35.02 18.20
CA GLU A 471 -17.12 -35.82 18.26
C GLU A 471 -18.08 -35.33 19.36
N ALA A 472 -17.55 -34.92 20.51
CA ALA A 472 -18.33 -34.38 21.63
C ALA A 472 -18.89 -32.97 21.38
N GLY A 473 -18.48 -32.29 20.31
CA GLY A 473 -18.91 -30.94 19.96
C GLY A 473 -18.09 -29.84 20.60
N LYS A 474 -16.95 -30.17 21.21
CA LYS A 474 -16.01 -29.17 21.70
C LYS A 474 -15.27 -28.58 20.52
N LYS A 475 -15.25 -27.25 20.41
CA LYS A 475 -14.41 -26.54 19.45
C LYS A 475 -12.94 -26.78 19.80
N ILE A 476 -12.21 -27.40 18.87
CA ILE A 476 -10.77 -27.63 19.00
C ILE A 476 -9.94 -26.58 18.26
N TRP A 477 -10.57 -25.90 17.30
CA TRP A 477 -9.99 -24.78 16.58
C TRP A 477 -11.10 -23.93 15.98
N GLU A 478 -10.93 -22.61 15.95
CA GLU A 478 -11.83 -21.71 15.25
C GLU A 478 -11.09 -20.53 14.62
N MET A 479 -11.68 -20.00 13.55
CA MET A 479 -11.28 -18.72 12.98
C MET A 479 -11.67 -17.58 13.91
N THR A 480 -10.74 -16.66 14.16
CA THR A 480 -10.95 -15.44 14.95
C THR A 480 -10.29 -14.26 14.27
N TRP A 481 -10.57 -13.04 14.73
CA TRP A 481 -9.82 -11.85 14.29
C TRP A 481 -8.31 -12.03 14.51
N THR A 482 -7.93 -12.65 15.63
CA THR A 482 -6.54 -12.71 16.11
C THR A 482 -5.64 -13.69 15.38
N ASN A 483 -6.20 -14.81 14.92
CA ASN A 483 -5.45 -15.81 14.17
C ASN A 483 -5.61 -15.66 12.65
N SER A 484 -6.36 -14.66 12.19
CA SER A 484 -6.57 -14.38 10.77
C SER A 484 -5.76 -13.18 10.26
N ARG A 485 -5.73 -13.03 8.95
CA ARG A 485 -5.18 -11.88 8.21
C ARG A 485 -6.21 -11.40 7.19
N ALA A 486 -6.06 -10.19 6.67
CA ALA A 486 -6.91 -9.71 5.58
C ALA A 486 -6.83 -10.68 4.38
N ALA A 487 -7.97 -10.97 3.78
CA ALA A 487 -8.14 -11.91 2.66
C ALA A 487 -8.70 -11.23 1.41
N GLY A 488 -8.55 -9.92 1.34
CA GLY A 488 -9.09 -9.07 0.31
C GLY A 488 -8.75 -7.63 0.62
N ARG A 489 -9.35 -6.73 -0.15
CA ARG A 489 -9.14 -5.28 -0.05
C ARG A 489 -9.82 -4.64 1.16
N GLU A 490 -10.77 -5.36 1.77
CA GLU A 490 -11.50 -4.93 2.95
C GLU A 490 -10.95 -5.65 4.19
N ALA A 491 -10.62 -4.88 5.24
CA ALA A 491 -10.01 -5.41 6.45
C ALA A 491 -10.89 -6.44 7.18
N LYS A 492 -12.22 -6.34 7.01
CA LYS A 492 -13.22 -7.25 7.58
C LYS A 492 -13.25 -8.64 6.93
N ILE A 493 -12.73 -8.74 5.70
CA ILE A 493 -12.62 -10.01 4.98
C ILE A 493 -11.33 -10.68 5.42
N ARG A 494 -11.46 -11.80 6.11
CA ARG A 494 -10.38 -12.44 6.85
C ARG A 494 -10.10 -13.83 6.29
N SER A 495 -8.84 -14.26 6.38
CA SER A 495 -8.43 -15.62 6.08
C SER A 495 -7.53 -16.17 7.16
N VAL A 496 -7.62 -17.49 7.33
CA VAL A 496 -6.59 -18.26 8.02
C VAL A 496 -6.05 -19.29 7.05
N ASP A 497 -4.74 -19.43 7.01
CA ASP A 497 -4.02 -20.51 6.35
C ASP A 497 -2.97 -20.99 7.36
N THR A 498 -3.32 -22.03 8.09
CA THR A 498 -2.51 -22.52 9.20
C THR A 498 -2.40 -24.04 9.15
N THR A 499 -1.51 -24.58 9.97
CA THR A 499 -1.41 -26.02 10.14
C THR A 499 -1.74 -26.40 11.57
N LEU A 500 -2.48 -27.48 11.74
CA LEU A 500 -2.88 -28.02 13.03
C LEU A 500 -2.67 -29.53 13.05
N VAL A 501 -2.30 -30.10 14.20
CA VAL A 501 -2.18 -31.55 14.36
C VAL A 501 -3.39 -32.04 15.13
N LEU A 502 -4.17 -32.93 14.51
CA LEU A 502 -5.28 -33.62 15.16
C LEU A 502 -4.88 -35.06 15.48
N SER A 503 -5.39 -35.57 16.59
CA SER A 503 -5.25 -36.99 16.93
C SER A 503 -6.18 -37.84 16.05
N LYS A 504 -5.97 -39.16 16.05
CA LYS A 504 -6.95 -40.11 15.49
C LYS A 504 -8.33 -39.83 16.11
N GLY A 505 -9.38 -39.77 15.30
CA GLY A 505 -10.73 -39.58 15.79
C GLY A 505 -11.70 -39.06 14.73
N ASP A 506 -12.93 -38.86 15.15
CA ASP A 506 -14.02 -38.29 14.36
C ASP A 506 -14.23 -36.82 14.71
N TYR A 507 -14.43 -36.02 13.67
CA TYR A 507 -14.50 -34.57 13.77
C TYR A 507 -15.62 -34.01 12.90
N ARG A 508 -16.00 -32.77 13.20
CA ARG A 508 -16.93 -31.98 12.38
C ARG A 508 -16.26 -30.69 11.94
N LEU A 509 -16.25 -30.48 10.63
CA LEU A 509 -15.98 -29.19 10.03
C LEU A 509 -17.25 -28.37 10.02
N ARG A 510 -17.19 -27.12 10.48
CA ARG A 510 -18.33 -26.22 10.61
C ARG A 510 -18.06 -24.89 9.93
N TYR A 511 -19.10 -24.30 9.37
CA TYR A 511 -19.06 -22.93 8.89
C TYR A 511 -20.44 -22.29 9.05
N LYS A 512 -20.48 -21.04 9.51
CA LYS A 512 -21.70 -20.26 9.65
C LYS A 512 -21.54 -18.91 8.97
N SER A 513 -22.60 -18.44 8.30
CA SER A 513 -22.70 -17.12 7.67
C SER A 513 -23.98 -16.38 8.05
N ASP A 514 -23.95 -15.05 7.96
CA ASP A 514 -25.11 -14.17 8.10
C ASP A 514 -25.60 -13.60 6.75
N ASP A 515 -26.33 -12.49 6.75
CA ASP A 515 -26.97 -11.90 5.56
C ASP A 515 -26.17 -10.79 4.88
N GLY A 516 -24.95 -10.48 5.34
CA GLY A 516 -24.18 -9.32 4.87
C GLY A 516 -23.20 -9.57 3.71
N TYR A 517 -22.61 -10.76 3.61
CA TYR A 517 -21.54 -11.05 2.65
C TYR A 517 -21.43 -12.55 2.36
N SER A 518 -21.61 -12.98 1.12
CA SER A 518 -21.50 -14.41 0.78
C SER A 518 -21.04 -14.71 -0.64
N TYR A 519 -20.80 -15.98 -0.93
CA TYR A 519 -20.42 -16.44 -2.27
C TYR A 519 -21.44 -15.97 -3.31
N GLN A 520 -20.99 -15.09 -4.21
CA GLN A 520 -21.80 -14.40 -5.24
C GLN A 520 -22.80 -13.35 -4.72
N GLY A 521 -22.80 -13.06 -3.42
CA GLY A 521 -23.59 -12.03 -2.74
C GLY A 521 -22.70 -11.11 -1.91
N TRP A 522 -21.68 -10.50 -2.52
CA TRP A 522 -20.59 -9.82 -1.80
C TRP A 522 -20.95 -8.44 -1.23
N GLY A 523 -22.02 -7.78 -1.66
CA GLY A 523 -22.37 -6.41 -1.24
C GLY A 523 -21.40 -5.31 -1.70
N ASN A 524 -20.09 -5.55 -1.60
CA ASN A 524 -18.95 -4.74 -2.04
C ASN A 524 -17.98 -5.60 -2.90
N LEU A 525 -16.68 -5.66 -2.57
CA LEU A 525 -15.67 -6.41 -3.33
C LEU A 525 -15.51 -7.83 -2.76
N PRO A 526 -15.43 -8.88 -3.60
CA PRO A 526 -15.17 -10.24 -3.15
C PRO A 526 -13.76 -10.42 -2.55
N PRO A 527 -13.50 -11.54 -1.83
CA PRO A 527 -12.15 -11.85 -1.35
C PRO A 527 -11.14 -11.97 -2.51
N ASP A 528 -9.85 -11.80 -2.21
CA ASP A 528 -8.79 -12.04 -3.22
C ASP A 528 -8.41 -13.54 -3.29
N ILE A 529 -8.97 -14.36 -2.40
CA ILE A 529 -8.78 -15.80 -2.35
C ILE A 529 -10.07 -16.44 -2.90
N PRO A 530 -10.00 -17.36 -3.89
CA PRO A 530 -11.17 -18.04 -4.44
C PRO A 530 -11.72 -19.13 -3.49
N LEU A 531 -11.89 -18.78 -2.22
CA LEU A 531 -12.54 -19.56 -1.18
C LEU A 531 -13.41 -18.60 -0.36
N TYR A 532 -14.62 -19.05 -0.04
CA TYR A 532 -15.44 -18.44 0.99
C TYR A 532 -16.16 -19.56 1.73
N GLY A 533 -15.73 -19.81 2.97
CA GLY A 533 -15.87 -21.12 3.59
C GLY A 533 -14.61 -21.60 4.30
N ILE A 534 -14.53 -22.92 4.50
CA ILE A 534 -13.40 -23.60 5.18
C ILE A 534 -13.08 -24.93 4.50
N ALA A 535 -11.80 -25.23 4.35
CA ALA A 535 -11.28 -26.47 3.78
C ALA A 535 -10.08 -27.01 4.56
N LEU A 536 -9.98 -28.34 4.63
CA LEU A 536 -8.92 -29.09 5.29
C LEU A 536 -8.13 -29.92 4.29
N PHE A 537 -6.82 -29.72 4.23
CA PHE A 537 -5.94 -30.44 3.31
C PHE A 537 -4.91 -31.26 4.07
N LYS A 538 -4.41 -32.32 3.41
CA LYS A 538 -3.10 -32.88 3.78
C LYS A 538 -2.02 -31.85 3.37
N PRO A 539 -1.04 -31.55 4.23
CA PRO A 539 0.00 -30.56 3.98
C PRO A 539 0.80 -30.80 2.71
#